data_AF-A0A2D8VEK8-F1
#
_entry.id   AF-A0A2D8VEK8-F1
#
_cell.length_a   1.000
_cell.length_b   1.000
_cell.length_c   1.000
_cell.angle_alpha   90.00
_cell.angle_beta   90.00
_cell.angle_gamma   90.00
#
_symmetry.space_group_name_H-M   'P 1'
#
loop_
_entity.id
_entity.type
_entity.pdbx_description
1 polymer ?
#
loop_
_entity_poly.entity_id
_entity_poly.type
_entity_poly.pdbx_seq_one_letter_code
_entity_poly.pdbx_strand_id
1 'polypeptide(L)'
;MEPRSVIKAHLDLCEEVHALLLEENTWLKTKKVAPDMDLIGRKQQMLPQLDESLARLKKLKPEYFSPFDDSKKLVNDSHSKLLQIFYLDRENEDLLLKLTQSTERQTFTRFTTPPEELDQIHERLPGDSEEPRDVPEDPDSPEEAP
;
A
#
# COMPACT_ATOMS: atom_id res chain seq x y z
N MET A 1 -25.86 32.19 3.53
CA MET A 1 -24.67 31.91 2.70
C MET A 1 -25.19 31.66 1.29
N GLU A 2 -24.63 32.32 0.28
CA GLU A 2 -25.13 32.18 -1.10
C GLU A 2 -24.76 30.81 -1.69
N PRO A 3 -25.67 30.13 -2.42
CA PRO A 3 -25.41 28.83 -3.03
C PRO A 3 -24.18 28.81 -3.93
N ARG A 4 -23.99 29.88 -4.70
CA ARG A 4 -22.82 30.04 -5.59
C ARG A 4 -21.51 30.04 -4.81
N SER A 5 -21.45 30.72 -3.66
CA SER A 5 -20.23 30.77 -2.86
C SER A 5 -19.90 29.43 -2.22
N VAL A 6 -20.91 28.60 -1.90
CA VAL A 6 -20.70 27.23 -1.42
C VAL A 6 -20.06 26.36 -2.51
N ILE A 7 -20.57 26.40 -3.75
CA ILE A 7 -19.99 25.61 -4.84
C ILE A 7 -18.57 26.09 -5.15
N LYS A 8 -18.36 27.41 -5.20
CA LYS A 8 -17.03 27.98 -5.47
C LYS A 8 -16.02 27.54 -4.40
N ALA A 9 -16.38 27.65 -3.12
CA ALA A 9 -15.52 27.20 -2.02
C ALA A 9 -15.22 25.70 -2.10
N HIS A 10 -16.17 24.88 -2.56
CA HIS A 10 -15.94 23.45 -2.79
C HIS A 10 -14.95 23.21 -3.95
N LEU A 11 -15.09 23.95 -5.05
CA LEU A 11 -14.16 23.89 -6.19
C LEU A 11 -12.75 24.29 -5.77
N ASP A 12 -12.59 25.41 -5.06
CA ASP A 12 -11.30 25.90 -4.57
C ASP A 12 -10.61 24.84 -3.69
N LEU A 13 -11.35 24.19 -2.79
CA LEU A 13 -10.84 23.09 -1.98
C LEU A 13 -10.42 21.87 -2.82
N CYS A 14 -11.19 21.53 -3.86
CA CYS A 14 -10.80 20.46 -4.79
C CYS A 14 -9.51 20.82 -5.55
N GLU A 15 -9.30 22.08 -5.91
CA GLU A 15 -8.06 22.53 -6.54
C GLU A 15 -6.85 22.40 -5.60
N GLU A 16 -7.02 22.74 -4.32
CA GLU A 16 -5.99 22.55 -3.29
C GLU A 16 -5.62 21.07 -3.10
N VAL A 17 -6.62 20.20 -3.00
CA VAL A 17 -6.41 18.75 -2.89
C VAL A 17 -5.69 18.20 -4.12
N HIS A 18 -6.11 18.62 -5.32
CA HIS A 18 -5.47 18.22 -6.56
C HIS A 18 -4.00 18.68 -6.62
N ALA A 19 -3.70 19.91 -6.20
CA ALA A 19 -2.34 20.42 -6.15
C ALA A 19 -1.45 19.61 -5.19
N LEU A 20 -1.98 19.25 -4.01
CA LEU A 20 -1.27 18.44 -3.03
C LEU A 20 -0.99 17.02 -3.55
N LEU A 21 -1.95 16.39 -4.24
CA LEU A 21 -1.74 15.09 -4.86
C LEU A 21 -0.72 15.15 -6.02
N LEU A 22 -0.61 16.28 -6.71
CA LEU A 22 0.39 16.52 -7.75
C LEU A 22 1.80 16.65 -7.16
N GLU A 23 1.90 17.32 -6.01
CA GLU A 23 3.13 17.39 -5.21
C GLU A 23 3.57 15.98 -4.78
N GLU A 24 2.64 15.18 -4.25
CA GLU A 24 2.87 13.77 -3.89
C GLU A 24 3.34 12.95 -5.11
N ASN A 25 2.65 13.07 -6.24
CA ASN A 25 2.99 12.37 -7.47
C ASN A 25 4.41 12.71 -7.94
N THR A 26 4.75 14.00 -7.90
CA THR A 26 6.08 14.50 -8.26
C THR A 26 7.15 13.95 -7.32
N TRP A 27 6.86 13.92 -6.00
CA TRP A 27 7.76 13.33 -5.01
C TRP A 27 8.02 11.84 -5.29
N LEU A 28 6.96 11.06 -5.50
CA LEU A 28 7.03 9.63 -5.77
C LEU A 28 7.82 9.33 -7.05
N LYS A 29 7.62 10.12 -8.12
CA LYS A 29 8.36 9.96 -9.38
C LYS A 29 9.82 10.35 -9.29
N THR A 30 10.14 11.43 -8.59
CA THR A 30 11.50 12.01 -8.54
C THR A 30 12.37 11.38 -7.46
N LYS A 31 11.87 11.32 -6.22
CA LYS A 31 12.65 10.82 -5.07
C LYS A 31 12.57 9.31 -4.93
N LYS A 32 11.52 8.67 -5.47
CA LYS A 32 11.31 7.22 -5.41
C LYS A 32 11.37 6.66 -3.98
N VAL A 33 10.87 7.43 -3.03
CA VAL A 33 10.71 7.05 -1.62
C VAL A 33 9.34 7.48 -1.16
N ALA A 34 8.87 6.91 -0.04
CA ALA A 34 7.63 7.34 0.58
C ALA A 34 7.65 8.87 0.86
N PRO A 35 6.49 9.56 0.78
CA PRO A 35 6.38 10.95 1.16
C PRO A 35 6.75 11.17 2.63
N ASP A 36 7.18 12.39 2.95
CA ASP A 36 7.48 12.75 4.33
C ASP A 36 6.21 12.94 5.17
N MET A 37 6.41 13.03 6.50
CA MET A 37 5.31 13.22 7.44
C MET A 37 4.62 14.58 7.29
N ASP A 38 5.30 15.58 6.70
CA ASP A 38 4.69 16.89 6.43
C ASP A 38 3.60 16.77 5.35
N LEU A 39 3.94 16.17 4.21
CA LEU A 39 3.01 15.98 3.11
C LEU A 39 1.84 15.07 3.51
N ILE A 40 2.12 14.00 4.25
CA ILE A 40 1.07 13.13 4.81
C ILE A 40 0.17 13.91 5.77
N GLY A 41 0.74 14.72 6.66
CA GLY A 41 0.00 15.55 7.60
C GLY A 41 -0.93 16.55 6.91
N ARG A 42 -0.44 17.22 5.86
CA ARG A 42 -1.26 18.11 5.02
C ARG A 42 -2.40 17.36 4.34
N LYS A 43 -2.16 16.15 3.81
CA LYS A 43 -3.19 15.32 3.17
C LYS A 43 -4.28 14.89 4.14
N GLN A 44 -3.90 14.54 5.37
CA GLN A 44 -4.86 14.16 6.43
C GLN A 44 -5.77 15.34 6.84
N GLN A 45 -5.27 16.57 6.84
CA GLN A 45 -6.06 17.76 7.18
C GLN A 45 -7.12 18.10 6.12
N MET A 46 -6.95 17.62 4.88
CA MET A 46 -7.89 17.91 3.79
C MET A 46 -9.16 17.06 3.85
N LEU A 47 -9.10 15.83 4.39
CA LEU A 47 -10.26 14.93 4.45
C LEU A 47 -11.44 15.51 5.25
N PRO A 48 -11.26 16.01 6.49
CA PRO A 48 -12.36 16.63 7.23
C PRO A 48 -12.94 17.86 6.52
N GLN A 49 -12.10 18.64 5.84
CA GLN A 49 -12.53 19.83 5.10
C GLN A 49 -13.39 19.45 3.88
N LEU A 50 -13.00 18.41 3.15
CA LEU A 50 -13.77 17.87 2.03
C LEU A 50 -15.13 17.34 2.51
N ASP A 51 -15.16 16.60 3.60
CA ASP A 51 -16.39 16.08 4.18
C ASP A 51 -17.35 17.20 4.59
N GLU A 52 -16.84 18.24 5.26
CA GLU A 52 -17.64 19.40 5.64
C GLU A 52 -18.16 20.16 4.40
N SER A 53 -17.29 20.36 3.41
CA SER A 53 -17.63 21.03 2.16
C SER A 53 -18.73 20.29 1.39
N LEU A 54 -18.62 18.97 1.28
CA LEU A 54 -19.63 18.10 0.67
C LEU A 54 -20.95 18.13 1.46
N ALA A 55 -20.90 18.14 2.79
CA ALA A 55 -22.09 18.25 3.62
C ALA A 55 -22.83 19.57 3.40
N ARG A 56 -22.10 20.67 3.16
CA ARG A 56 -22.69 21.97 2.78
C ARG A 56 -23.27 21.92 1.37
N LEU A 57 -22.57 21.31 0.41
CA LEU A 57 -23.01 21.15 -0.98
C LEU A 57 -24.33 20.35 -1.06
N LYS A 58 -24.45 19.25 -0.32
CA LYS A 58 -25.65 18.40 -0.25
C LYS A 58 -26.90 19.12 0.29
N LYS A 59 -26.72 20.19 1.06
CA LYS A 59 -27.83 20.99 1.61
C LYS A 59 -28.38 22.01 0.60
N LEU A 60 -27.69 22.22 -0.52
CA LEU A 60 -28.15 23.13 -1.57
C LEU A 60 -29.33 22.49 -2.31
N LYS A 61 -30.45 23.23 -2.37
CA LYS A 61 -31.61 22.84 -3.18
C LYS A 61 -31.51 23.44 -4.58
N PRO A 62 -32.03 22.75 -5.61
CA PRO A 62 -32.09 23.27 -6.98
C PRO A 62 -32.74 24.66 -7.09
N GLU A 63 -33.72 24.92 -6.24
CA GLU A 63 -34.49 26.17 -6.15
C GLU A 63 -33.64 27.40 -5.81
N TYR A 64 -32.46 27.20 -5.22
CA TYR A 64 -31.58 28.30 -4.83
C TYR A 64 -30.62 28.71 -5.95
N PHE A 65 -30.62 28.02 -7.10
CA PHE A 65 -29.78 28.40 -8.24
C PHE A 65 -30.49 29.40 -9.14
N SER A 66 -29.85 30.55 -9.35
CA SER A 66 -30.26 31.50 -10.37
C SER A 66 -30.02 30.93 -11.77
N PRO A 67 -30.99 31.00 -12.69
CA PRO A 67 -30.81 30.59 -14.08
C PRO A 67 -29.84 31.50 -14.86
N PHE A 68 -29.48 32.66 -14.31
CA PHE A 68 -28.56 33.61 -14.93
C PHE A 68 -27.12 33.52 -14.40
N ASP A 69 -26.87 32.67 -13.40
CA ASP A 69 -25.54 32.53 -12.80
C ASP A 69 -24.71 31.41 -13.43
N ASP A 70 -23.41 31.42 -13.16
CA ASP A 70 -22.45 30.38 -13.57
C ASP A 70 -22.47 29.12 -12.69
N SER A 71 -23.48 28.97 -11.82
CA SER A 71 -23.59 27.84 -10.88
C SER A 71 -23.50 26.48 -11.57
N LYS A 72 -24.13 26.33 -12.75
CA LYS A 72 -24.06 25.08 -13.54
C LYS A 72 -22.63 24.80 -14.01
N LYS A 73 -21.89 25.84 -14.42
CA LYS A 73 -20.50 25.72 -14.83
C LYS A 73 -19.64 25.31 -13.63
N LEU A 74 -19.82 25.96 -12.48
CA LEU A 74 -19.07 25.65 -11.25
C LEU A 74 -19.29 24.20 -10.78
N VAL A 75 -20.52 23.68 -10.89
CA VAL A 75 -20.82 22.28 -10.57
C VAL A 75 -20.07 21.33 -11.51
N ASN A 76 -20.10 21.61 -12.81
CA ASN A 76 -19.38 20.80 -13.81
C ASN A 76 -17.85 20.85 -13.57
N ASP A 77 -17.31 22.03 -13.32
CA ASP A 77 -15.89 22.24 -13.04
C ASP A 77 -15.47 21.45 -11.77
N SER A 78 -16.30 21.48 -10.72
CA SER A 78 -16.09 20.70 -9.49
C SER A 78 -16.09 19.19 -9.76
N HIS A 79 -17.06 18.71 -10.54
CA HIS A 79 -17.14 17.30 -10.91
C HIS A 79 -15.94 16.84 -11.74
N SER A 80 -15.53 17.62 -12.74
CA SER A 80 -14.32 17.36 -13.53
C SER A 80 -13.07 17.34 -12.66
N LYS A 81 -12.97 18.22 -11.67
CA LYS A 81 -11.84 18.25 -10.73
C LYS A 81 -11.79 17.01 -9.83
N LEU A 82 -12.93 16.56 -9.31
CA LEU A 82 -13.01 15.33 -8.52
C LEU A 82 -12.54 14.10 -9.30
N LEU A 83 -12.91 13.99 -10.58
CA LEU A 83 -12.41 12.91 -11.43
C LEU A 83 -10.89 12.96 -11.58
N GLN A 84 -10.31 14.15 -11.82
CA GLN A 84 -8.85 14.33 -11.89
C GLN A 84 -8.18 13.89 -10.58
N ILE A 85 -8.74 14.27 -9.43
CA ILE A 85 -8.27 13.84 -8.10
C ILE A 85 -8.25 12.32 -8.00
N PHE A 86 -9.33 11.62 -8.38
CA PHE A 86 -9.39 10.17 -8.29
C PHE A 86 -8.38 9.46 -9.19
N TYR A 87 -8.19 9.93 -10.42
CA TYR A 87 -7.17 9.37 -11.31
C TYR A 87 -5.76 9.56 -10.75
N LEU A 88 -5.48 10.75 -10.20
CA LEU A 88 -4.17 11.08 -9.66
C LEU A 88 -3.88 10.32 -8.36
N ASP A 89 -4.87 10.18 -7.47
CA ASP A 89 -4.72 9.40 -6.24
C ASP A 89 -4.47 7.92 -6.55
N ARG A 90 -5.17 7.37 -7.54
CA ARG A 90 -4.92 6.00 -8.01
C ARG A 90 -3.51 5.84 -8.58
N GLU A 91 -3.02 6.80 -9.35
CA GLU A 91 -1.65 6.80 -9.86
C GLU A 91 -0.61 6.86 -8.72
N ASN A 92 -0.86 7.69 -7.70
CA ASN A 92 0.00 7.80 -6.52
C ASN A 92 0.03 6.49 -5.73
N GLU A 93 -1.12 5.84 -5.54
CA GLU A 93 -1.23 4.52 -4.92
C GLU A 93 -0.41 3.47 -5.69
N ASP A 94 -0.55 3.41 -7.02
CA ASP A 94 0.20 2.49 -7.88
C ASP A 94 1.72 2.74 -7.81
N LEU A 95 2.15 3.99 -7.71
CA LEU A 95 3.57 4.35 -7.52
C LEU A 95 4.07 3.90 -6.15
N LEU A 96 3.31 4.16 -5.08
CA LEU A 96 3.65 3.72 -3.73
C LEU A 96 3.80 2.20 -3.63
N LEU A 97 2.86 1.44 -4.21
CA LEU A 97 2.91 -0.02 -4.26
C LEU A 97 4.16 -0.55 -4.97
N LYS A 98 4.57 0.08 -6.08
CA LYS A 98 5.79 -0.31 -6.80
C LYS A 98 7.06 -0.05 -5.98
N LEU A 99 7.08 1.04 -5.22
CA LEU A 99 8.22 1.38 -4.35
C LEU A 99 8.36 0.36 -3.20
N THR A 100 7.26 0.00 -2.55
CA THR A 100 7.28 -0.95 -1.43
C THR A 100 7.61 -2.38 -1.89
N GLN A 101 7.04 -2.85 -3.00
CA GLN A 101 7.32 -4.19 -3.55
C GLN A 101 8.78 -4.37 -4.03
N SER A 102 9.38 -3.32 -4.58
CA SER A 102 10.78 -3.38 -5.06
C SER A 102 11.76 -3.59 -3.90
N THR A 103 11.48 -3.00 -2.74
CA THR A 103 12.29 -3.21 -1.53
C THR A 103 12.16 -4.63 -0.98
N GLU A 104 10.96 -5.21 -0.92
CA GLU A 104 10.77 -6.58 -0.40
C GLU A 104 11.46 -7.65 -1.27
N ARG A 105 11.40 -7.54 -2.60
CA ARG A 105 12.12 -8.48 -3.50
C ARG A 105 13.63 -8.43 -3.35
N GLN A 106 14.20 -7.27 -3.00
CA GLN A 106 15.63 -7.13 -2.72
C GLN A 106 16.02 -7.75 -1.38
N THR A 107 15.12 -7.78 -0.38
CA THR A 107 15.38 -8.47 0.89
C THR A 107 15.30 -9.99 0.78
N PHE A 108 14.49 -10.52 -0.14
CA PHE A 108 14.31 -11.97 -0.30
C PHE A 108 15.43 -12.66 -1.12
N THR A 109 16.25 -11.90 -1.85
CA THR A 109 17.39 -12.43 -2.62
C THR A 109 18.69 -12.49 -1.82
N ARG A 110 18.68 -12.15 -0.53
CA ARG A 110 19.84 -12.34 0.33
C ARG A 110 19.82 -13.76 0.90
N PHE A 111 20.08 -14.75 0.03
CA PHE A 111 20.69 -16.00 0.48
C PHE A 111 21.99 -15.60 1.19
N THR A 112 21.96 -15.59 2.53
CA THR A 112 23.14 -15.33 3.38
C THR A 112 24.02 -16.55 3.52
N THR A 113 23.65 -17.66 2.89
CA THR A 113 24.43 -18.89 2.85
C THR A 113 25.44 -18.81 1.71
N PRO A 114 26.75 -18.76 2.00
CA PRO A 114 27.76 -18.90 0.96
C PRO A 114 27.63 -20.27 0.28
N PRO A 115 28.01 -20.41 -1.01
CA PRO A 115 27.84 -21.65 -1.78
C PRO A 115 28.48 -22.89 -1.12
N GLU A 116 29.47 -22.68 -0.26
CA GLU A 116 30.21 -23.73 0.46
C GLU A 116 29.39 -24.45 1.54
N GLU A 117 28.25 -23.90 1.97
CA GLU A 117 27.37 -24.51 2.99
C GLU A 117 26.23 -25.35 2.40
N LEU A 118 26.04 -25.34 1.08
CA LEU A 118 24.95 -26.08 0.41
C LEU A 118 25.19 -27.60 0.39
N ASP A 119 26.44 -28.05 0.39
CA ASP A 119 26.77 -29.49 0.40
C ASP A 119 26.42 -30.16 1.75
N GLN A 120 26.41 -29.41 2.86
CA GLN A 120 26.12 -29.94 4.20
C GLN A 120 24.62 -30.20 4.45
N ILE A 121 23.74 -29.65 3.60
CA ILE A 121 22.29 -29.77 3.79
C ILE A 121 21.78 -31.11 3.24
N HIS A 122 22.49 -31.71 2.29
CA HIS A 122 22.17 -33.05 1.77
C HIS A 122 22.68 -34.20 2.65
N GLU A 123 23.64 -33.97 3.55
CA GLU A 123 24.15 -35.01 4.47
C GLU A 123 23.27 -35.25 5.72
N ARG A 124 22.24 -34.45 5.95
CA ARG A 124 21.41 -34.49 7.18
C ARG A 124 20.03 -35.15 7.03
N LEU A 125 19.77 -35.92 5.97
CA LEU A 125 18.62 -36.82 5.97
C LEU A 125 19.02 -38.16 6.65
N PRO A 126 18.48 -38.51 7.83
CA PRO A 126 18.66 -39.84 8.39
C PRO A 126 17.68 -40.77 7.67
N GLY A 127 18.20 -41.59 6.75
CA GLY A 127 17.34 -42.46 5.97
C GLY A 127 18.05 -43.44 5.05
N ASP A 128 19.26 -43.89 5.36
CA ASP A 128 19.72 -45.25 5.03
C ASP A 128 21.13 -45.50 5.61
N SER A 129 21.43 -46.76 5.91
CA SER A 129 22.75 -47.35 6.24
C SER A 129 23.00 -47.70 7.71
N GLU A 130 22.60 -48.94 8.02
CA GLU A 130 23.42 -49.99 8.66
C GLU A 130 24.21 -49.63 9.92
N GLU A 131 23.72 -50.11 11.07
CA GLU A 131 24.55 -50.35 12.26
C GLU A 131 25.23 -51.73 12.15
N PRO A 132 26.57 -51.81 12.19
CA PRO A 132 27.25 -52.98 12.70
C PRO A 132 27.95 -52.61 14.00
N ARG A 133 27.76 -53.41 15.06
CA ARG A 133 28.71 -53.49 16.19
C ARG A 133 28.47 -54.73 17.05
N ASP A 134 29.32 -55.71 16.78
CA ASP A 134 30.10 -56.55 17.71
C ASP A 134 29.43 -57.20 18.93
N VAL A 135 29.45 -58.54 18.84
CA VAL A 135 29.22 -59.56 19.87
C VAL A 135 30.30 -59.49 20.96
N PRO A 136 29.96 -59.84 22.21
CA PRO A 136 30.91 -60.62 23.03
C PRO A 136 30.28 -61.90 23.64
N GLU A 137 31.05 -62.98 23.43
CA GLU A 137 31.19 -64.30 24.07
C GLU A 137 30.13 -64.87 25.04
N ASP A 138 29.67 -66.09 24.69
CA ASP A 138 29.13 -67.17 25.55
C ASP A 138 30.13 -67.57 26.66
N PRO A 139 29.70 -68.00 27.87
CA PRO A 139 29.19 -69.38 28.02
C PRO A 139 28.20 -69.61 29.20
N ASP A 140 27.12 -70.37 29.00
CA ASP A 140 26.83 -71.58 29.82
C ASP A 140 25.59 -72.34 29.29
N SER A 141 25.89 -73.40 28.53
CA SER A 141 25.44 -74.80 28.70
C SER A 141 23.94 -75.21 28.80
N PRO A 142 23.64 -76.47 28.45
CA PRO A 142 22.49 -76.88 27.65
C PRO A 142 21.45 -77.71 28.42
N GLU A 143 20.28 -77.94 27.83
CA GLU A 143 19.50 -79.21 27.86
C GLU A 143 18.17 -78.96 27.12
N GLU A 144 17.99 -79.49 25.91
CA GLU A 144 17.48 -80.83 25.59
C GLU A 144 15.95 -80.97 25.82
N ALA A 145 15.28 -81.46 24.77
CA ALA A 145 13.82 -81.52 24.57
C ALA A 145 13.14 -82.57 25.50
N PRO A 146 11.80 -82.74 25.51
CA PRO A 146 10.96 -83.07 24.35
C PRO A 146 9.66 -82.25 24.18
#